data_AF-A0A356U6P7-F1
#
_entry.id   AF-A0A356U6P7-F1
#
_cell.length_a   1.000
_cell.length_b   1.000
_cell.length_c   1.000
_cell.angle_alpha   90.00
_cell.angle_beta   90.00
_cell.angle_gamma   90.00
#
_symmetry.space_group_name_H-M   'P 1'
#
loop_
_entity.id
_entity.type
_entity.pdbx_description
1 polymer ?
#
loop_
_entity_poly.entity_id
_entity_poly.type
_entity_poly.pdbx_seq_one_letter_code
_entity_poly.pdbx_strand_id
1 'polypeptide(L)'
;LGHDDPTVIKQLEDLTGEEAASIPLNDKQTMAIFSSVEPLEVKPDDIGTSVGTYGIPEFGTRFVRQMLEATRPTTFSELVRISGLSHGTDVWLNNAQTLIEGEIASLNEVICTRDDIMIYLIQQGIEKNRAFQIMENVRKGKGLNSNQIDIMQESQVPSWYIES
;
A
#
# COMPACT_ATOMS: atom_id res chain seq x y z
N LEU A 1 -1.89 -22.99 -1.45
CA LEU A 1 -0.70 -22.68 -0.61
C LEU A 1 -1.11 -22.86 0.85
N GLY A 2 -0.23 -23.38 1.70
CA GLY A 2 -0.42 -23.33 3.16
C GLY A 2 0.04 -21.97 3.69
N HIS A 3 -0.69 -21.42 4.66
CA HIS A 3 -0.44 -20.10 5.25
C HIS A 3 -0.82 -20.12 6.74
N ASP A 4 -0.17 -19.31 7.56
CA ASP A 4 -0.40 -19.30 9.01
C ASP A 4 -1.61 -18.43 9.40
N ASP A 5 -1.91 -17.35 8.66
CA ASP A 5 -3.06 -16.48 8.96
C ASP A 5 -4.39 -17.23 9.19
N PRO A 6 -4.83 -18.18 8.33
CA PRO A 6 -6.05 -18.93 8.60
C PRO A 6 -5.97 -19.75 9.89
N THR A 7 -4.79 -20.26 10.25
CA THR A 7 -4.57 -21.02 11.48
C THR A 7 -4.62 -20.12 12.71
N VAL A 8 -3.98 -18.96 12.67
CA VAL A 8 -4.00 -17.98 13.77
C VAL A 8 -5.41 -17.43 13.99
N ILE A 9 -6.10 -17.03 12.93
CA ILE A 9 -7.48 -16.55 13.00
C ILE A 9 -8.39 -17.64 13.59
N LYS A 10 -8.27 -18.88 13.10
CA LYS A 10 -9.08 -19.99 13.61
C LYS A 10 -8.85 -20.24 15.11
N GLN A 11 -7.60 -20.19 15.57
CA GLN A 11 -7.30 -20.31 16.99
C GLN A 11 -7.90 -19.17 17.82
N LEU A 12 -7.88 -17.93 17.31
CA LEU A 12 -8.51 -16.79 17.97
C LEU A 12 -10.04 -16.96 18.07
N GLU A 13 -10.71 -17.42 17.00
CA GLU A 13 -12.14 -17.73 17.04
C GLU A 13 -12.44 -18.82 18.09
N ASP A 14 -11.66 -19.89 18.12
CA ASP A 14 -11.86 -21.02 19.05
C ASP A 14 -11.65 -20.60 20.52
N LEU A 15 -10.75 -19.65 20.78
CA LEU A 15 -10.46 -19.15 22.14
C LEU A 15 -11.44 -18.09 22.63
N THR A 16 -11.96 -17.24 21.74
CA THR A 16 -12.80 -16.09 22.10
C THR A 16 -14.29 -16.36 21.91
N GLY A 17 -14.65 -17.29 21.03
CA GLY A 17 -16.03 -17.52 20.59
C GLY A 17 -16.54 -16.49 19.57
N GLU A 18 -15.71 -15.53 19.17
CA GLU A 18 -16.04 -14.49 18.20
C GLU A 18 -15.84 -15.01 16.78
N GLU A 19 -16.76 -14.68 15.87
CA GLU A 19 -16.66 -15.04 14.45
C GLU A 19 -15.86 -13.97 13.69
N ALA A 20 -14.77 -14.35 13.03
CA ALA A 20 -13.87 -13.40 12.37
C ALA A 20 -14.58 -12.56 11.29
N ALA A 21 -15.56 -13.14 10.59
CA ALA A 21 -16.35 -12.45 9.57
C ALA A 21 -17.26 -11.35 10.14
N SER A 22 -17.51 -11.35 11.45
CA SER A 22 -18.32 -10.34 12.14
C SER A 22 -17.51 -9.12 12.59
N ILE A 23 -16.17 -9.20 12.53
CA ILE A 23 -15.27 -8.14 13.03
C ILE A 23 -15.31 -6.92 12.07
N PRO A 24 -15.56 -5.71 12.59
CA PRO A 24 -15.59 -4.50 11.76
C PRO A 24 -14.20 -4.10 11.26
N LEU A 25 -14.09 -3.79 9.96
CA LEU A 25 -12.84 -3.36 9.33
C LEU A 25 -12.43 -1.91 9.66
N ASN A 26 -13.29 -1.17 10.36
CA ASN A 26 -13.11 0.25 10.66
C ASN A 26 -13.18 0.56 12.16
N ASP A 27 -12.97 -0.44 13.03
CA ASP A 27 -12.84 -0.20 14.46
C ASP A 27 -11.70 0.81 14.72
N LYS A 28 -12.00 1.86 15.48
CA LYS A 28 -11.09 3.00 15.64
C LYS A 28 -9.82 2.61 16.41
N GLN A 29 -9.95 1.78 17.45
CA GLN A 29 -8.80 1.38 18.26
C GLN A 29 -7.89 0.43 17.47
N THR A 30 -8.49 -0.50 16.73
CA THR A 30 -7.78 -1.43 15.85
C THR A 30 -7.06 -0.68 14.74
N MET A 31 -7.73 0.26 14.06
CA MET A 31 -7.09 1.07 13.01
C MET A 31 -5.96 1.95 13.56
N ALA A 32 -6.09 2.45 14.79
CA ALA A 32 -5.10 3.33 15.40
C ALA A 32 -3.75 2.62 15.65
N ILE A 33 -3.70 1.28 15.76
CA ILE A 33 -2.42 0.57 15.91
C ILE A 33 -1.49 0.77 14.71
N PHE A 34 -2.03 1.06 13.52
CA PHE A 34 -1.24 1.30 12.31
C PHE A 34 -0.58 2.68 12.27
N SER A 35 -0.94 3.56 13.21
CA SER A 35 -0.46 4.95 13.26
C SER A 35 0.00 5.40 14.64
N SER A 36 -0.20 4.59 15.69
CA SER A 36 0.10 4.93 17.08
C SER A 36 0.28 3.66 17.93
N VAL A 37 0.91 3.83 19.10
CA VAL A 37 0.96 2.82 20.17
C VAL A 37 -0.09 3.04 21.26
N GLU A 38 -0.85 4.15 21.18
CA GLU A 38 -1.86 4.52 22.17
C GLU A 38 -2.87 3.40 22.48
N PRO A 39 -3.43 2.66 21.50
CA PRO A 39 -4.39 1.59 21.79
C PRO A 39 -3.79 0.40 22.57
N LEU A 40 -2.47 0.29 22.59
CA LEU A 40 -1.74 -0.77 23.30
C LEU A 40 -1.31 -0.34 24.71
N GLU A 41 -1.56 0.91 25.10
CA GLU A 41 -1.21 1.48 26.41
C GLU A 41 0.29 1.40 26.75
N VAL A 42 1.16 1.47 25.73
CA VAL A 42 2.63 1.51 25.89
C VAL A 42 3.23 2.81 25.36
N LYS A 43 4.45 3.15 25.77
CA LYS A 43 5.18 4.28 25.19
C LYS A 43 6.02 3.82 23.99
N PRO A 44 6.25 4.69 22.99
CA PRO A 44 7.11 4.35 21.86
C PRO A 44 8.50 3.86 22.26
N ASP A 45 9.07 4.44 23.33
CA ASP A 45 10.38 4.07 23.88
C ASP A 45 10.42 2.66 24.47
N ASP A 46 9.28 2.12 24.92
CA ASP A 46 9.20 0.79 25.53
C ASP A 46 9.41 -0.33 24.47
N ILE A 47 9.02 -0.06 23.21
CA ILE A 47 9.02 -1.05 22.12
C ILE A 47 9.86 -0.62 20.89
N GLY A 48 10.47 0.57 20.96
CA GLY A 48 11.36 1.11 19.93
C GLY A 48 10.68 1.46 18.61
N THR A 49 9.39 1.84 18.65
CA THR A 49 8.61 2.25 17.46
C THR A 49 7.40 3.07 17.88
N SER A 50 6.89 3.91 16.99
CA SER A 50 5.71 4.73 17.22
C SER A 50 4.41 4.16 16.64
N VAL A 51 4.42 2.92 16.17
CA VAL A 51 3.24 2.19 15.67
C VAL A 51 3.09 0.83 16.36
N GLY A 52 1.86 0.35 16.51
CA GLY A 52 1.48 -0.84 17.27
C GLY A 52 1.37 -2.14 16.44
N THR A 53 2.07 -2.29 15.31
CA THR A 53 1.86 -3.42 14.39
C THR A 53 2.78 -4.63 14.60
N TYR A 54 3.50 -4.70 15.71
CA TYR A 54 4.29 -5.90 16.01
C TYR A 54 3.40 -7.16 16.03
N GLY A 55 3.83 -8.21 15.31
CA GLY A 55 3.09 -9.47 15.21
C GLY A 55 1.94 -9.45 14.20
N ILE A 56 1.60 -8.31 13.61
CA ILE A 56 0.61 -8.24 12.53
C ILE A 56 1.24 -8.75 11.22
N PRO A 57 0.63 -9.72 10.53
CA PRO A 57 1.13 -10.21 9.23
C PRO A 57 1.38 -9.05 8.25
N GLU A 58 2.50 -9.12 7.53
CA GLU A 58 3.05 -8.08 6.64
C GLU A 58 3.46 -6.76 7.33
N PHE A 59 2.61 -6.21 8.19
CA PHE A 59 2.79 -4.89 8.82
C PHE A 59 3.76 -4.88 10.01
N GLY A 60 4.14 -6.03 10.56
CA GLY A 60 5.07 -6.12 11.69
C GLY A 60 6.54 -5.99 11.33
N THR A 61 6.89 -6.09 10.04
CA THR A 61 8.28 -5.99 9.59
C THR A 61 8.85 -4.60 9.86
N ARG A 62 10.17 -4.50 10.07
CA ARG A 62 10.83 -3.20 10.28
C ARG A 62 10.58 -2.24 9.10
N PHE A 63 10.62 -2.77 7.89
CA PHE A 63 10.41 -2.00 6.66
C PHE A 63 8.99 -1.41 6.61
N VAL A 64 7.96 -2.22 6.83
CA VAL A 64 6.58 -1.73 6.77
C VAL A 64 6.26 -0.80 7.94
N ARG A 65 6.84 -1.01 9.13
CA ARG A 65 6.70 -0.06 10.24
C ARG A 65 7.27 1.32 9.91
N GLN A 66 8.42 1.41 9.26
CA GLN A 66 8.96 2.71 8.80
C GLN A 66 8.02 3.37 7.77
N MET A 67 7.40 2.59 6.88
CA MET A 67 6.40 3.08 5.95
C MET A 67 5.16 3.63 6.67
N LEU A 68 4.66 2.91 7.68
CA LEU A 68 3.54 3.36 8.52
C LEU A 68 3.88 4.64 9.30
N GLU A 69 5.10 4.75 9.82
CA GLU A 69 5.56 5.95 10.54
C GLU A 69 5.62 7.18 9.64
N ALA A 70 5.97 7.01 8.36
CA ALA A 70 6.01 8.06 7.35
C ALA A 70 4.62 8.43 6.81
N THR A 71 3.71 7.46 6.68
CA THR A 71 2.42 7.64 6.00
C THR A 71 1.24 7.88 6.93
N ARG A 72 1.29 7.41 8.18
CA ARG A 72 0.25 7.54 9.21
C ARG A 72 -1.16 7.29 8.68
N PRO A 73 -1.45 6.07 8.14
CA PRO A 73 -2.74 5.77 7.54
C PRO A 73 -3.90 5.90 8.54
N THR A 74 -5.04 6.35 8.04
CA THR A 74 -6.27 6.58 8.82
C THR A 74 -7.46 5.75 8.34
N THR A 75 -7.35 5.16 7.14
CA THR A 75 -8.41 4.37 6.51
C THR A 75 -7.94 2.97 6.13
N PHE A 76 -8.87 2.02 6.06
CA PHE A 76 -8.58 0.66 5.57
C PHE A 76 -8.06 0.67 4.13
N SER A 77 -8.56 1.58 3.29
CA SER A 77 -8.08 1.73 1.91
C SER A 77 -6.60 2.06 1.88
N GLU A 78 -6.11 2.96 2.74
CA GLU A 78 -4.69 3.31 2.82
C GLU A 78 -3.83 2.12 3.26
N LEU A 79 -4.33 1.26 4.15
CA LEU A 79 -3.64 0.02 4.53
C LEU A 79 -3.48 -0.93 3.34
N VAL A 80 -4.53 -1.08 2.52
CA VAL A 80 -4.45 -1.87 1.28
C VAL A 80 -3.38 -1.32 0.34
N ARG A 81 -3.27 0.02 0.22
CA ARG A 81 -2.23 0.65 -0.60
C ARG A 81 -0.84 0.40 -0.04
N ILE A 82 -0.65 0.55 1.27
CA ILE A 82 0.63 0.31 1.95
C ILE A 82 1.06 -1.15 1.80
N SER A 83 0.12 -2.10 1.87
CA SER A 83 0.39 -3.51 1.56
C SER A 83 0.97 -3.64 0.15
N GLY A 84 0.31 -3.05 -0.87
CA GLY A 84 0.83 -3.03 -2.24
C GLY A 84 2.24 -2.43 -2.36
N LEU A 85 2.47 -1.28 -1.73
CA LEU A 85 3.76 -0.56 -1.74
C LEU A 85 4.87 -1.33 -1.02
N SER A 86 4.52 -2.14 -0.03
CA SER A 86 5.48 -2.93 0.74
C SER A 86 6.02 -4.16 0.00
N HIS A 87 5.36 -4.56 -1.10
CA HIS A 87 5.70 -5.75 -1.86
C HIS A 87 6.27 -5.40 -3.24
N GLY A 88 7.59 -5.36 -3.34
CA GLY A 88 8.30 -5.22 -4.60
C GLY A 88 9.56 -4.37 -4.46
N THR A 89 10.57 -4.71 -5.24
CA THR A 89 11.77 -3.87 -5.35
C THR A 89 11.42 -2.58 -6.08
N ASP A 90 11.96 -1.45 -5.62
CA ASP A 90 11.80 -0.12 -6.23
C ASP A 90 10.35 0.41 -6.34
N VAL A 91 9.43 -0.17 -5.55
CA VAL A 91 8.03 0.32 -5.45
C VAL A 91 7.94 1.46 -4.43
N TRP A 92 8.49 1.27 -3.24
CA TRP A 92 8.51 2.29 -2.19
C TRP A 92 9.79 3.12 -2.20
N LEU A 93 10.94 2.47 -1.94
CA LEU A 93 12.24 3.14 -1.86
C LEU A 93 12.62 3.74 -3.21
N ASN A 94 13.12 4.97 -3.20
CA ASN A 94 13.49 5.74 -4.40
C ASN A 94 12.35 5.96 -5.41
N ASN A 95 11.09 5.73 -5.01
CA ASN A 95 9.93 5.90 -5.87
C ASN A 95 8.79 6.54 -5.07
N ALA A 96 7.76 5.78 -4.66
CA ALA A 96 6.59 6.32 -3.96
C ALA A 96 6.96 7.07 -2.66
N GLN A 97 8.01 6.65 -1.95
CA GLN A 97 8.51 7.36 -0.78
C GLN A 97 8.92 8.80 -1.12
N THR A 98 9.70 8.97 -2.19
CA THR A 98 10.22 10.29 -2.60
C THR A 98 9.10 11.19 -3.11
N LEU A 99 8.09 10.62 -3.77
CA LEU A 99 6.91 11.36 -4.21
C LEU A 99 6.08 11.88 -3.03
N ILE A 100 5.91 11.07 -1.98
CA ILE A 100 5.15 11.43 -0.77
C ILE A 100 5.93 12.42 0.09
N GLU A 101 7.21 12.16 0.37
CA GLU A 101 8.06 13.06 1.17
C GLU A 101 8.29 14.41 0.47
N GLY A 102 8.31 14.42 -0.88
CA GLY A 102 8.43 15.63 -1.69
C GLY A 102 7.11 16.39 -1.89
N GLU A 103 6.00 15.93 -1.31
CA GLU A 103 4.65 16.49 -1.49
C GLU A 103 4.22 16.57 -2.98
N ILE A 104 4.79 15.71 -3.84
CA ILE A 104 4.48 15.64 -5.29
C ILE A 104 3.17 14.87 -5.52
N ALA A 105 2.96 13.81 -4.74
CA ALA A 105 1.76 12.99 -4.77
C ALA A 105 1.43 12.49 -3.36
N SER A 106 0.16 12.43 -3.01
CA SER A 106 -0.30 11.84 -1.75
C SER A 106 -0.26 10.31 -1.78
N LEU A 107 -0.40 9.66 -0.62
CA LEU A 107 -0.56 8.21 -0.54
C LEU A 107 -1.72 7.71 -1.42
N ASN A 108 -2.73 8.54 -1.65
CA ASN A 108 -3.89 8.22 -2.48
C ASN A 108 -3.66 8.41 -3.98
N GLU A 109 -2.51 8.94 -4.40
CA GLU A 109 -2.17 9.19 -5.80
C GLU A 109 -1.03 8.30 -6.30
N VAL A 110 -0.12 7.85 -5.43
CA VAL A 110 1.00 6.97 -5.81
C VAL A 110 0.54 5.59 -6.31
N ILE A 111 1.28 5.01 -7.25
CA ILE A 111 0.99 3.69 -7.82
C ILE A 111 1.25 2.61 -6.77
N CYS A 112 0.19 1.98 -6.26
CA CYS A 112 0.31 0.93 -5.24
C CYS A 112 -0.09 -0.45 -5.75
N THR A 113 -0.88 -0.50 -6.83
CA THR A 113 -1.23 -1.73 -7.53
C THR A 113 -1.04 -1.56 -9.03
N ARG A 114 -0.86 -2.69 -9.73
CA ARG A 114 -0.87 -2.70 -11.21
C ARG A 114 -2.20 -2.18 -11.76
N ASP A 115 -3.30 -2.50 -11.08
CA ASP A 115 -4.66 -2.17 -11.51
C ASP A 115 -4.87 -0.64 -11.50
N ASP A 116 -4.23 0.08 -10.55
CA ASP A 116 -4.21 1.55 -10.54
C ASP A 116 -3.66 2.12 -11.85
N ILE A 117 -2.60 1.53 -12.40
CA ILE A 117 -2.01 1.97 -13.67
C ILE A 117 -3.03 1.90 -14.79
N MET A 118 -3.68 0.76 -14.93
CA MET A 118 -4.65 0.57 -16.00
C MET A 118 -5.85 1.51 -15.84
N ILE A 119 -6.40 1.61 -14.63
CA ILE A 119 -7.59 2.43 -14.35
C ILE A 119 -7.28 3.92 -14.56
N TYR A 120 -6.16 4.40 -14.01
CA TYR A 120 -5.74 5.78 -14.14
C TYR A 120 -5.54 6.18 -15.61
N LEU A 121 -4.83 5.37 -16.40
CA LEU A 121 -4.61 5.68 -17.82
C LEU A 121 -5.92 5.71 -18.62
N ILE A 122 -6.86 4.80 -18.32
CA ILE A 122 -8.21 4.83 -18.92
C ILE A 122 -8.95 6.12 -18.55
N GLN A 123 -8.84 6.58 -17.30
CA GLN A 123 -9.44 7.84 -16.86
C GLN A 123 -8.81 9.06 -17.56
N GLN A 124 -7.52 8.99 -17.90
CA GLN A 124 -6.84 10.00 -18.73
C GLN A 124 -7.17 9.90 -20.23
N GLY A 125 -8.06 8.98 -20.63
CA GLY A 125 -8.53 8.85 -22.01
C GLY A 125 -7.72 7.87 -22.87
N ILE A 126 -6.76 7.15 -22.30
CA ILE A 126 -5.99 6.14 -23.02
C ILE A 126 -6.85 4.88 -23.26
N GLU A 127 -6.79 4.35 -24.48
CA GLU A 127 -7.57 3.18 -24.89
C GLU A 127 -7.24 1.93 -24.04
N LYS A 128 -8.26 1.13 -23.69
CA LYS A 128 -8.16 0.05 -22.70
C LYS A 128 -7.05 -0.96 -23.02
N ASN A 129 -6.87 -1.32 -24.29
CA ASN A 129 -5.82 -2.26 -24.69
C ASN A 129 -4.42 -1.65 -24.46
N ARG A 130 -4.23 -0.36 -24.80
CA ARG A 130 -2.97 0.35 -24.56
C ARG A 130 -2.66 0.49 -23.07
N ALA A 131 -3.65 0.88 -22.26
CA ALA A 131 -3.51 0.97 -20.80
C ALA A 131 -3.14 -0.38 -20.18
N PHE A 132 -3.79 -1.47 -20.63
CA PHE A 132 -3.45 -2.83 -20.20
C PHE A 132 -2.01 -3.23 -20.55
N GLN A 133 -1.55 -2.94 -21.77
CA GLN A 133 -0.17 -3.24 -22.19
C GLN A 133 0.87 -2.46 -21.39
N ILE A 134 0.60 -1.19 -21.07
CA ILE A 134 1.46 -0.37 -20.22
C ILE A 134 1.56 -0.99 -18.82
N MET A 135 0.43 -1.25 -18.18
CA MET A 135 0.35 -1.89 -16.87
C MET A 135 1.09 -3.25 -16.82
N GLU A 136 0.91 -4.09 -17.84
CA GLU A 136 1.58 -5.38 -17.95
C GLU A 136 3.11 -5.27 -18.09
N ASN A 137 3.59 -4.24 -18.80
CA ASN A 137 5.03 -4.00 -18.93
C ASN A 137 5.63 -3.53 -17.61
N VAL A 138 5.00 -2.54 -16.96
CA VAL A 138 5.47 -1.97 -15.68
C VAL A 138 5.50 -3.04 -14.60
N ARG A 139 4.42 -3.83 -14.41
CA ARG A 139 4.39 -4.88 -13.38
C ARG A 139 5.43 -5.99 -13.58
N LYS A 140 5.93 -6.14 -14.82
CA LYS A 140 6.95 -7.13 -15.19
C LYS A 140 8.37 -6.53 -15.16
N GLY A 141 8.53 -5.28 -14.71
CA GLY A 141 9.82 -4.59 -14.67
C GLY A 141 10.41 -4.31 -16.06
N LYS A 142 9.57 -4.23 -17.10
CA LYS A 142 10.03 -3.95 -18.47
C LYS A 142 10.14 -2.46 -18.79
N GLY A 143 9.65 -1.60 -17.89
CA GLY A 143 9.55 -0.16 -18.10
C GLY A 143 8.60 0.21 -19.24
N LEU A 144 8.71 1.47 -19.67
CA LEU A 144 7.93 2.05 -20.76
C LEU A 144 8.79 2.13 -22.03
N ASN A 145 8.18 1.84 -23.19
CA ASN A 145 8.80 2.16 -24.47
C ASN A 145 8.48 3.59 -24.91
N SER A 146 9.20 4.12 -25.90
CA SER A 146 9.03 5.50 -26.38
C SER A 146 7.59 5.82 -26.80
N ASN A 147 6.93 4.92 -27.54
CA ASN A 147 5.53 5.11 -27.95
C ASN A 147 4.59 5.18 -26.74
N GLN A 148 4.82 4.37 -25.71
CA GLN A 148 4.03 4.41 -24.48
C GLN A 148 4.22 5.75 -23.74
N ILE A 149 5.44 6.27 -23.68
CA ILE A 149 5.75 7.58 -23.09
C ILE A 149 5.03 8.68 -23.87
N ASP A 150 5.13 8.67 -25.19
CA ASP A 150 4.49 9.68 -26.06
C ASP A 150 2.97 9.70 -25.85
N ILE A 151 2.32 8.53 -25.83
CA ILE A 151 0.87 8.41 -25.58
C ILE A 151 0.48 8.95 -24.20
N MET A 152 1.29 8.67 -23.17
CA MET A 152 1.05 9.15 -21.81
C MET A 152 1.18 10.68 -21.75
N GLN A 153 2.21 11.25 -22.39
CA GLN A 153 2.41 12.69 -22.47
C GLN A 153 1.31 13.40 -23.25
N GLU A 154 0.90 12.86 -24.41
CA GLU A 154 -0.22 13.37 -25.21
C GLU A 154 -1.54 13.38 -24.42
N SER A 155 -1.70 12.43 -23.51
CA SER A 155 -2.86 12.28 -22.62
C SER A 155 -2.70 13.06 -21.30
N GLN A 156 -1.72 13.97 -21.21
CA GLN A 156 -1.44 14.83 -20.06
C GLN A 156 -1.15 14.07 -18.75
N VAL A 157 -0.63 12.84 -18.84
CA VAL A 157 -0.14 12.13 -17.67
C VAL A 157 1.08 12.88 -17.11
N PRO A 158 1.12 13.20 -15.80
CA PRO A 158 2.24 13.92 -15.19
C PRO A 158 3.57 13.22 -15.38
N SER A 159 4.65 13.99 -15.56
CA SER A 159 6.00 13.43 -15.74
C SER A 159 6.44 12.55 -14.58
N TRP A 160 6.11 12.93 -13.34
CA TRP A 160 6.42 12.11 -12.16
C TRP A 160 5.76 10.72 -12.21
N TYR A 161 4.59 10.60 -12.84
CA TYR A 161 3.87 9.32 -12.97
C TYR A 161 4.51 8.43 -14.05
N ILE A 162 5.07 9.04 -15.10
CA ILE A 162 5.79 8.33 -16.16
C ILE A 162 7.16 7.84 -15.67
N GLU A 163 7.79 8.62 -14.78
CA GLU A 163 9.09 8.31 -14.17
C GLU A 163 9.01 7.28 -13.04
N SER A 164 7.86 7.21 -12.35
CA SER A 164 7.53 6.26 -11.28
C SER A 164 7.36 4.83 -11.79
#